data_AF-Q2U3U9-F1
#
_entry.id   AF-Q2U3U9-F1
#
_cell.length_a   1.000
_cell.length_b   1.000
_cell.length_c   1.000
_cell.angle_alpha   90.00
_cell.angle_beta   90.00
_cell.angle_gamma   90.00
#
_symmetry.space_group_name_H-M   'P 1'
#
loop_
_entity.id
_entity.type
_entity.pdbx_description
1 polymer ?
#
loop_
_entity_poly.entity_id
_entity_poly.type
_entity_poly.pdbx_seq_one_letter_code
_entity_poly.pdbx_strand_id
1 'polypeptide(L)'
;MVSLRGLLKISLRHPRPTASALRASAVAPASGSPFINNSQGASAAVAELSDALGTVFDQIDLDGDLNSQINGLLERLDQEASQYGNSQLKDEQYSDWECSPEKAELISMAWHCAREAYETSSGLPNNPARNEKWKLEPGDCIVPSTDGTIKAVSFSRVSSVEKGTDNKDLPVLVVAIRGSASAVDHMVNANYEPRNADNFIDISRLAPENSTTLEAHSGFLNSAKALDKTVSQRINMYIRENASNYSHVLFTGHSAGGAVASLLFLRYLAQESLF
;
A
#
# COMPACT_ATOMS: atom_id res chain seq x y z
N MET A 1 -24.72 7.82 24.15
CA MET A 1 -24.79 6.76 23.12
C MET A 1 -25.80 7.19 22.07
N VAL A 2 -25.36 7.57 20.87
CA VAL A 2 -26.31 7.85 19.77
C VAL A 2 -26.71 6.50 19.17
N SER A 3 -28.00 6.19 19.14
CA SER A 3 -28.51 4.99 18.48
C SER A 3 -28.16 5.02 16.98
N LEU A 4 -27.86 3.88 16.37
CA LEU A 4 -27.62 3.73 14.93
C LEU A 4 -28.73 4.42 14.10
N ARG A 5 -29.98 4.28 14.55
CA ARG A 5 -31.16 4.93 13.97
C ARG A 5 -31.08 6.46 14.05
N GLY A 6 -30.49 7.00 15.11
CA GLY A 6 -30.22 8.43 15.27
C GLY A 6 -29.15 8.96 14.32
N LEU A 7 -28.06 8.21 14.12
CA LEU A 7 -26.98 8.55 13.17
C LEU A 7 -27.46 8.54 11.71
N LEU A 8 -28.27 7.54 11.34
CA LEU A 8 -28.86 7.45 9.99
C LEU A 8 -29.86 8.58 9.74
N LYS A 9 -30.70 8.93 10.73
CA LYS A 9 -31.62 10.08 10.65
C LYS A 9 -30.90 11.42 10.48
N ILE A 10 -29.70 11.59 11.05
CA ILE A 10 -28.88 12.79 10.86
C ILE A 10 -28.30 12.82 9.44
N SER A 11 -27.83 11.67 8.93
CA SER A 11 -27.26 11.57 7.58
C SER A 11 -28.30 11.82 6.48
N LEU A 12 -29.54 11.33 6.65
CA LEU A 12 -30.67 11.61 5.74
C LEU A 12 -31.14 13.07 5.76
N ARG A 13 -30.90 13.81 6.85
CA ARG A 13 -31.28 15.24 6.99
C ARG A 13 -30.27 16.21 6.38
N HIS A 14 -29.07 15.75 6.05
CA HIS A 14 -28.05 16.57 5.40
C HIS A 14 -27.80 16.09 3.96
N PRO A 15 -28.45 16.71 2.96
CA PRO A 15 -28.16 16.37 1.58
C PRO A 15 -26.77 16.88 1.18
N ARG A 16 -25.89 15.92 0.87
CA ARG A 16 -24.74 15.97 -0.07
C ARG A 16 -23.49 16.80 0.30
N PRO A 17 -22.28 16.20 0.25
CA PRO A 17 -21.21 16.79 -0.54
C PRO A 17 -21.67 16.77 -2.01
N THR A 18 -21.61 17.90 -2.72
CA THR A 18 -22.13 18.00 -4.10
C THR A 18 -21.35 17.07 -5.03
N ALA A 19 -21.83 15.84 -5.24
CA ALA A 19 -21.29 14.89 -6.20
C ALA A 19 -21.09 15.52 -7.59
N SER A 20 -21.96 16.48 -7.97
CA SER A 20 -21.80 17.30 -9.17
C SER A 20 -20.53 18.17 -9.19
N ALA A 21 -20.15 18.76 -8.06
CA ALA A 21 -18.90 19.54 -7.95
C ALA A 21 -17.67 18.63 -7.97
N LEU A 22 -17.74 17.46 -7.33
CA LEU A 22 -16.68 16.46 -7.38
C LEU A 22 -16.48 15.89 -8.80
N ARG A 23 -17.57 15.63 -9.53
CA ARG A 23 -17.52 15.24 -10.94
C ARG A 23 -16.90 16.33 -11.81
N ALA A 24 -17.27 17.59 -11.59
CA ALA A 24 -16.67 18.71 -12.32
C ALA A 24 -15.14 18.77 -12.09
N SER A 25 -14.68 18.50 -10.87
CA SER A 25 -13.25 18.42 -10.55
C SER A 25 -12.53 17.22 -11.19
N ALA A 26 -13.23 16.09 -11.41
CA ALA A 26 -12.67 14.89 -12.03
C ALA A 26 -12.47 15.02 -13.56
N VAL A 27 -13.20 15.91 -14.24
CA VAL A 27 -13.19 16.06 -15.71
C VAL A 27 -12.11 17.03 -16.23
N ALA A 28 -11.41 17.73 -15.34
CA ALA A 28 -10.33 18.62 -15.76
C ALA A 28 -9.20 17.85 -16.51
N PRO A 29 -8.56 18.44 -17.53
CA PRO A 29 -7.57 17.73 -18.33
C PRO A 29 -6.44 17.17 -17.47
N ALA A 30 -6.02 15.93 -17.76
CA ALA A 30 -4.90 15.29 -17.07
C ALA A 30 -3.64 16.16 -17.25
N SER A 31 -3.22 16.80 -16.16
CA SER A 31 -2.13 17.81 -16.20
C SER A 31 -0.74 17.19 -16.25
N GLY A 32 -0.63 15.87 -16.17
CA GLY A 32 0.64 15.15 -16.00
C GLY A 32 1.22 15.22 -14.58
N SER A 33 0.66 16.04 -13.68
CA SER A 33 1.07 16.13 -12.28
C SER A 33 0.46 14.98 -11.46
N PRO A 34 1.27 14.18 -10.73
CA PRO A 34 0.76 13.09 -9.90
C PRO A 34 -0.24 13.55 -8.82
N PHE A 35 -0.06 14.73 -8.23
CA PHE A 35 -1.00 15.29 -7.26
C PHE A 35 -2.36 15.57 -7.86
N ILE A 36 -2.39 16.23 -9.02
CA ILE A 36 -3.64 16.58 -9.71
C ILE A 36 -4.35 15.28 -10.13
N ASN A 37 -3.62 14.31 -10.67
CA ASN A 37 -4.18 13.00 -11.01
C ASN A 37 -4.79 12.31 -9.79
N ASN A 38 -4.10 12.33 -8.63
CA ASN A 38 -4.62 11.75 -7.40
C ASN A 38 -5.87 12.49 -6.90
N SER A 39 -5.89 13.82 -6.96
CA SER A 39 -7.05 14.63 -6.58
C SER A 39 -8.26 14.40 -7.49
N GLN A 40 -8.03 14.27 -8.79
CA GLN A 40 -9.08 13.98 -9.77
C GLN A 40 -9.67 12.58 -9.56
N GLY A 41 -8.83 11.55 -9.47
CA GLY A 41 -9.27 10.19 -9.21
C GLY A 41 -10.00 10.05 -7.87
N ALA A 42 -9.49 10.70 -6.82
CA ALA A 42 -10.18 10.74 -5.53
C ALA A 42 -11.55 11.44 -5.63
N SER A 43 -11.64 12.55 -6.37
CA SER A 43 -12.92 13.25 -6.56
C SER A 43 -13.93 12.38 -7.31
N ALA A 44 -13.49 11.66 -8.34
CA ALA A 44 -14.32 10.70 -9.08
C ALA A 44 -14.83 9.59 -8.14
N ALA A 45 -13.92 8.94 -7.40
CA ALA A 45 -14.25 7.87 -6.47
C ALA A 45 -15.22 8.32 -5.37
N VAL A 46 -15.01 9.50 -4.79
CA VAL A 46 -15.91 10.04 -3.76
C VAL A 46 -17.28 10.40 -4.34
N ALA A 47 -17.33 10.91 -5.57
CA ALA A 47 -18.61 11.18 -6.24
C ALA A 47 -19.41 9.90 -6.51
N GLU A 48 -18.74 8.84 -6.95
CA GLU A 48 -19.33 7.52 -7.17
C GLU A 48 -19.83 6.90 -5.86
N LEU A 49 -18.97 6.88 -4.83
CA LEU A 49 -19.34 6.38 -3.50
C LEU A 49 -20.52 7.17 -2.91
N SER A 50 -20.54 8.49 -3.09
CA SER A 50 -21.64 9.33 -2.61
C SER A 50 -22.96 8.99 -3.31
N ASP A 51 -22.95 8.67 -4.59
CA ASP A 51 -24.16 8.26 -5.32
C ASP A 51 -24.63 6.87 -4.90
N ALA A 52 -23.69 5.93 -4.74
CA ALA A 52 -23.99 4.58 -4.25
C ALA A 52 -24.59 4.62 -2.84
N LEU A 53 -23.98 5.38 -1.91
CA LEU A 53 -24.50 5.55 -0.56
C LEU A 53 -25.87 6.25 -0.55
N GLY A 54 -26.07 7.27 -1.39
CA GLY A 54 -27.38 7.90 -1.56
C GLY A 54 -28.44 6.89 -1.97
N THR A 55 -28.13 6.07 -2.98
CA THR A 55 -29.03 5.01 -3.46
C THR A 55 -29.36 3.98 -2.37
N VAL A 56 -28.38 3.58 -1.56
CA VAL A 56 -28.59 2.64 -0.45
C VAL A 56 -29.42 3.28 0.66
N PHE A 57 -29.13 4.52 1.06
CA PHE A 57 -29.89 5.21 2.11
C PHE A 57 -31.33 5.48 1.71
N ASP A 58 -31.60 5.75 0.44
CA ASP A 58 -32.97 5.90 -0.08
C ASP A 58 -33.77 4.58 -0.01
N GLN A 59 -33.10 3.42 0.05
CA GLN A 59 -33.72 2.10 0.16
C GLN A 59 -33.93 1.62 1.60
N ILE A 60 -33.33 2.28 2.60
CA ILE A 60 -33.44 1.86 4.01
C ILE A 60 -34.69 2.49 4.64
N ASP A 61 -35.63 1.63 5.03
CA ASP A 61 -36.76 2.00 5.86
C ASP A 61 -36.31 2.12 7.32
N LEU A 62 -36.14 3.36 7.78
CA LEU A 62 -35.74 3.68 9.15
C LEU A 62 -36.78 3.32 10.21
N ASP A 63 -38.02 3.04 9.82
CA ASP A 63 -39.10 2.68 10.73
C ASP A 63 -39.40 1.16 10.73
N GLY A 64 -38.78 0.42 9.80
CA GLY A 64 -38.78 -1.04 9.74
C GLY A 64 -37.67 -1.73 10.57
N ASP A 65 -37.52 -3.04 10.39
CA ASP A 65 -36.46 -3.82 11.02
C ASP A 65 -35.11 -3.56 10.32
N LEU A 66 -34.30 -2.66 10.89
CA LEU A 66 -33.00 -2.29 10.35
C LEU A 66 -32.02 -3.47 10.30
N ASN A 67 -32.08 -4.40 11.26
CA ASN A 67 -31.12 -5.51 11.30
C ASN A 67 -31.35 -6.46 10.13
N SER A 68 -32.62 -6.80 9.85
CA SER A 68 -32.97 -7.61 8.68
C SER A 68 -32.58 -6.91 7.37
N GLN A 69 -32.79 -5.59 7.27
CA GLN A 69 -32.40 -4.82 6.08
C GLN A 69 -30.88 -4.78 5.87
N ILE A 70 -30.09 -4.60 6.94
CA ILE A 70 -28.62 -4.62 6.87
C ILE A 70 -28.13 -6.02 6.46
N ASN A 71 -28.71 -7.08 7.04
CA ASN A 71 -28.36 -8.46 6.66
C ASN A 71 -28.67 -8.72 5.18
N GLY A 72 -29.80 -8.23 4.67
CA GLY A 72 -30.12 -8.31 3.24
C GLY A 72 -29.15 -7.54 2.35
N LEU A 73 -28.62 -6.40 2.79
CA LEU A 73 -27.56 -5.68 2.07
C LEU A 73 -26.23 -6.45 2.07
N LEU A 74 -25.86 -7.07 3.19
CA LEU A 74 -24.68 -7.93 3.28
C LEU A 74 -24.79 -9.14 2.37
N GLU A 75 -25.95 -9.82 2.36
CA GLU A 75 -26.19 -10.95 1.45
C GLU A 75 -26.06 -10.55 -0.03
N ARG A 76 -26.56 -9.36 -0.41
CA ARG A 76 -26.39 -8.84 -1.77
C ARG A 76 -24.92 -8.55 -2.10
N LEU A 77 -24.15 -8.02 -1.16
CA LEU A 77 -22.71 -7.80 -1.34
C LEU A 77 -21.97 -9.13 -1.49
N ASP A 78 -22.28 -10.14 -0.68
CA ASP A 78 -21.70 -11.47 -0.79
C ASP A 78 -22.06 -12.14 -2.13
N GLN A 79 -23.31 -12.01 -2.57
CA GLN A 79 -23.75 -12.49 -3.89
C GLN A 79 -22.97 -11.82 -5.02
N GLU A 80 -22.82 -10.50 -4.97
CA GLU A 80 -22.05 -9.76 -5.98
C GLU A 80 -20.58 -10.17 -5.97
N ALA A 81 -19.96 -10.25 -4.79
CA ALA A 81 -18.59 -10.71 -4.63
C ALA A 81 -18.41 -12.13 -5.18
N SER A 82 -19.36 -13.04 -4.95
CA SER A 82 -19.29 -14.44 -5.43
C SER A 82 -19.27 -14.60 -6.95
N GLN A 83 -19.68 -13.57 -7.71
CA GLN A 83 -19.60 -13.57 -9.18
C GLN A 83 -18.17 -13.54 -9.70
N TYR A 84 -17.22 -13.07 -8.88
CA TYR A 84 -15.82 -13.00 -9.24
C TYR A 84 -15.13 -14.33 -8.96
N GLY A 85 -14.43 -14.88 -9.96
CA GLY A 85 -13.77 -16.19 -9.85
C GLY A 85 -12.62 -16.26 -8.83
N ASN A 86 -12.16 -15.11 -8.35
CA ASN A 86 -11.15 -14.93 -7.30
C ASN A 86 -11.76 -14.46 -5.96
N SER A 87 -13.08 -14.52 -5.81
CA SER A 87 -13.78 -14.15 -4.57
C SER A 87 -13.49 -15.08 -3.40
N GLN A 88 -13.00 -16.28 -3.69
CA GLN A 88 -12.55 -17.25 -2.72
C GLN A 88 -11.21 -17.85 -3.19
N LEU A 89 -10.32 -18.10 -2.23
CA LEU A 89 -9.14 -18.91 -2.46
C LEU A 89 -9.60 -20.38 -2.55
N LYS A 90 -9.19 -21.09 -3.61
CA LYS A 90 -9.46 -22.52 -3.72
C LYS A 90 -8.41 -23.26 -2.89
N ASP A 91 -8.85 -24.00 -1.88
CA ASP A 91 -7.99 -24.75 -0.95
C ASP A 91 -7.02 -25.72 -1.65
N GLU A 92 -7.37 -26.17 -2.86
CA GLU A 92 -6.63 -27.17 -3.63
C GLU A 92 -5.35 -26.64 -4.31
N GLN A 93 -5.14 -25.32 -4.35
CA GLN A 93 -4.08 -24.70 -5.16
C GLN A 93 -2.80 -24.34 -4.40
N TYR A 94 -2.78 -24.50 -3.08
CA TYR A 94 -1.67 -24.00 -2.26
C TYR A 94 -1.25 -25.02 -1.22
N SER A 95 0.07 -25.21 -1.07
CA SER A 95 0.63 -25.94 0.07
C SER A 95 0.41 -25.16 1.36
N ASP A 96 0.19 -25.87 2.47
CA ASP A 96 0.18 -25.26 3.80
C ASP A 96 1.45 -24.41 4.01
N TRP A 97 1.26 -23.19 4.51
CA TRP A 97 2.38 -22.29 4.77
C TRP A 97 3.11 -22.69 6.06
N GLU A 98 4.32 -23.22 5.90
CA GLU A 98 5.23 -23.47 7.03
C GLU A 98 6.16 -22.27 7.28
N CYS A 99 6.08 -21.72 8.49
CA CYS A 99 6.93 -20.63 8.96
C CYS A 99 8.10 -21.18 9.79
N SER A 100 9.28 -21.27 9.18
CA SER A 100 10.50 -21.60 9.92
C SER A 100 10.89 -20.47 10.89
N PRO A 101 11.68 -20.75 11.94
CA PRO A 101 12.16 -19.71 12.85
C PRO A 101 12.88 -18.55 12.14
N GLU A 102 13.65 -18.84 11.10
CA GLU A 102 14.39 -17.85 10.31
C GLU A 102 13.43 -16.96 9.52
N LYS A 103 12.39 -17.55 8.90
CA LYS A 103 11.32 -16.79 8.22
C LYS A 103 10.55 -15.93 9.21
N ALA A 104 10.23 -16.47 10.39
CA ALA A 104 9.54 -15.72 11.44
C ALA A 104 10.37 -14.51 11.90
N GLU A 105 11.69 -14.65 11.99
CA GLU A 105 12.61 -13.55 12.29
C GLU A 105 12.62 -12.48 11.20
N LEU A 106 12.69 -12.88 9.93
CA LEU A 106 12.65 -11.92 8.81
C LEU A 106 11.31 -11.18 8.77
N ILE A 107 10.19 -11.86 9.03
CA ILE A 107 8.86 -11.25 9.15
C ILE A 107 8.81 -10.28 10.32
N SER A 108 9.38 -10.66 11.47
CA SER A 108 9.46 -9.78 12.65
C SER A 108 10.25 -8.51 12.36
N MET A 109 11.39 -8.62 11.67
CA MET A 109 12.18 -7.49 11.19
C MET A 109 11.39 -6.61 10.22
N ALA A 110 10.72 -7.20 9.23
CA ALA A 110 9.90 -6.50 8.25
C ALA A 110 8.75 -5.73 8.92
N TRP A 111 8.08 -6.38 9.89
CA TRP A 111 6.99 -5.79 10.66
C TRP A 111 7.47 -4.62 11.51
N HIS A 112 8.59 -4.80 12.23
CA HIS A 112 9.18 -3.74 13.04
C HIS A 112 9.48 -2.51 12.19
N CYS A 113 10.20 -2.67 11.08
CA CYS A 113 10.52 -1.56 10.18
C CYS A 113 9.26 -0.89 9.58
N ALA A 114 8.24 -1.68 9.19
CA ALA A 114 6.99 -1.14 8.66
C ALA A 114 6.23 -0.29 9.70
N ARG A 115 6.26 -0.67 10.98
CA ARG A 115 5.70 0.13 12.08
C ARG A 115 6.51 1.41 12.29
N GLU A 116 7.83 1.31 12.40
CA GLU A 116 8.72 2.46 12.65
C GLU A 116 8.60 3.52 11.53
N ALA A 117 8.29 3.14 10.29
CA ALA A 117 8.06 4.09 9.19
C ALA A 117 6.96 5.13 9.48
N TYR A 118 6.03 4.85 10.41
CA TYR A 118 5.06 5.84 10.90
C TYR A 118 5.69 6.83 11.88
N GLU A 119 6.57 6.35 12.76
CA GLU A 119 7.22 7.15 13.80
C GLU A 119 8.31 8.06 13.21
N THR A 120 9.09 7.56 12.26
CA THR A 120 10.11 8.35 11.53
C THR A 120 9.49 9.57 10.85
N SER A 121 8.25 9.42 10.35
CA SER A 121 7.53 10.52 9.70
C SER A 121 7.04 11.61 10.66
N SER A 122 7.09 11.33 11.97
CA SER A 122 6.71 12.26 13.04
C SER A 122 7.91 13.03 13.61
N GLY A 123 9.12 12.81 13.08
CA GLY A 123 10.35 13.47 13.54
C GLY A 123 10.93 12.88 14.83
N LEU A 124 10.43 11.74 15.30
CA LEU A 124 11.07 11.00 16.40
C LEU A 124 12.28 10.22 15.86
N PRO A 125 13.40 10.20 16.59
CA PRO A 125 14.53 9.36 16.23
C PRO A 125 14.13 7.88 16.36
N ASN A 126 14.33 7.12 15.29
CA ASN A 126 14.20 5.66 15.35
C ASN A 126 15.24 5.13 16.32
N ASN A 127 14.82 4.31 17.28
CA ASN A 127 15.75 3.68 18.19
C ASN A 127 16.35 2.43 17.53
N PRO A 128 17.64 2.16 17.72
CA PRO A 128 18.21 0.88 17.34
C PRO A 128 17.46 -0.24 18.05
N ALA A 129 17.09 -1.27 17.29
CA ALA A 129 16.46 -2.47 17.83
C ALA A 129 17.47 -3.60 17.78
N ARG A 130 17.48 -4.47 18.78
CA ARG A 130 18.31 -5.67 18.78
C ARG A 130 17.59 -6.78 19.52
N ASN A 131 17.84 -8.01 19.08
CA ASN A 131 17.59 -9.18 19.89
C ASN A 131 18.90 -9.97 20.05
N GLU A 132 18.82 -11.23 20.45
CA GLU A 132 19.98 -12.09 20.63
C GLU A 132 20.69 -12.43 19.31
N LYS A 133 20.00 -12.35 18.17
CA LYS A 133 20.46 -12.86 16.86
C LYS A 133 20.84 -11.76 15.88
N TRP A 134 20.11 -10.65 15.87
CA TRP A 134 20.30 -9.54 14.96
C TRP A 134 20.26 -8.17 15.65
N LYS A 135 20.95 -7.21 15.04
CA LYS A 135 20.90 -5.80 15.37
C LYS A 135 20.41 -5.00 14.17
N LEU A 136 19.48 -4.09 14.42
CA LEU A 136 18.90 -3.16 13.48
C LEU A 136 19.43 -1.76 13.78
N GLU A 137 20.10 -1.19 12.80
CA GLU A 137 20.63 0.16 12.81
C GLU A 137 19.76 1.03 11.89
N PRO A 138 19.01 1.99 12.44
CA PRO A 138 18.26 2.94 11.64
C PRO A 138 19.21 3.76 10.77
N GLY A 139 18.86 3.92 9.50
CA GLY A 139 19.58 4.75 8.56
C GLY A 139 18.76 5.96 8.14
N ASP A 140 18.97 6.38 6.90
CA ASP A 140 18.30 7.54 6.33
C ASP A 140 16.79 7.34 6.20
N CYS A 141 16.08 8.46 6.04
CA CYS A 141 14.66 8.46 5.74
C CYS A 141 14.31 9.44 4.62
N ILE A 142 13.15 9.22 4.00
CA ILE A 142 12.50 10.13 3.08
C ILE A 142 11.27 10.69 3.80
N VAL A 143 11.18 12.02 3.87
CA VAL A 143 10.03 12.72 4.42
C VAL A 143 8.89 12.67 3.40
N PRO A 144 7.64 12.45 3.82
CA PRO A 144 6.51 12.45 2.90
C PRO A 144 6.33 13.82 2.25
N SER A 145 5.91 13.85 0.99
CA SER A 145 5.58 15.12 0.32
C SER A 145 4.24 15.65 0.80
N THR A 146 4.06 16.97 0.73
CA THR A 146 2.81 17.66 1.08
C THR A 146 1.65 17.26 0.17
N ASP A 147 1.96 16.78 -1.02
CA ASP A 147 1.02 16.33 -2.04
C ASP A 147 0.71 14.82 -1.96
N GLY A 148 1.33 14.11 -1.01
CA GLY A 148 1.12 12.68 -0.72
C GLY A 148 1.68 11.71 -1.76
N THR A 149 2.30 12.22 -2.84
CA THR A 149 2.90 11.37 -3.88
C THR A 149 4.09 10.59 -3.31
N ILE A 150 4.98 11.26 -2.59
CA ILE A 150 6.07 10.65 -1.85
C ILE A 150 5.55 10.24 -0.48
N LYS A 151 5.54 8.93 -0.20
CA LYS A 151 5.30 8.39 1.13
C LYS A 151 6.58 8.45 1.96
N ALA A 152 6.42 8.46 3.28
CA ALA A 152 7.57 8.37 4.17
C ALA A 152 8.24 7.00 3.97
N VAL A 153 9.57 6.99 3.88
CA VAL A 153 10.35 5.75 3.73
C VAL A 153 11.49 5.76 4.74
N SER A 154 11.73 4.64 5.41
CA SER A 154 12.90 4.43 6.25
C SER A 154 13.79 3.35 5.66
N PHE A 155 15.11 3.55 5.81
CA PHE A 155 16.13 2.61 5.37
C PHE A 155 16.86 2.10 6.61
N SER A 156 16.64 0.86 7.00
CA SER A 156 17.25 0.27 8.19
C SER A 156 18.21 -0.85 7.79
N ARG A 157 19.39 -0.89 8.38
CA ARG A 157 20.36 -1.97 8.15
C ARG A 157 20.21 -3.01 9.24
N VAL A 158 20.10 -4.27 8.87
CA VAL A 158 20.07 -5.37 9.81
C VAL A 158 21.24 -6.31 9.56
N SER A 159 21.91 -6.69 10.65
CA SER A 159 23.10 -7.54 10.63
C SER A 159 23.10 -8.47 11.83
N SER A 160 23.86 -9.57 11.77
CA SER A 160 23.98 -10.50 12.89
C SER A 160 24.72 -9.83 14.08
N VAL A 161 24.33 -10.20 15.30
CA VAL A 161 24.99 -9.71 16.54
C VAL A 161 26.39 -10.31 16.67
N GLU A 162 26.54 -11.60 16.38
CA GLU A 162 27.82 -12.29 16.41
C GLU A 162 28.50 -12.22 15.04
N LYS A 163 29.81 -11.97 15.02
CA LYS A 163 30.60 -12.04 13.78
C LYS A 163 30.88 -13.50 13.45
N GLY A 164 30.45 -13.95 12.27
CA GLY A 164 30.74 -15.31 11.77
C GLY A 164 29.60 -16.31 11.91
N THR A 165 28.44 -15.92 12.45
CA THR A 165 27.20 -16.69 12.30
C THR A 165 26.71 -16.61 10.87
N ASP A 166 26.63 -17.77 10.21
CA ASP A 166 26.28 -17.92 8.80
C ASP A 166 24.76 -17.76 8.62
N ASN A 167 24.25 -16.55 8.84
CA ASN A 167 22.87 -16.21 8.48
C ASN A 167 22.85 -15.78 7.02
N LYS A 168 22.31 -16.66 6.17
CA LYS A 168 22.26 -16.49 4.72
C LYS A 168 21.41 -15.32 4.23
N ASP A 169 20.59 -14.73 5.10
CA ASP A 169 19.71 -13.61 4.77
C ASP A 169 20.24 -12.27 5.32
N LEU A 170 21.39 -12.28 6.02
CA LEU A 170 22.03 -11.10 6.60
C LEU A 170 23.45 -10.89 6.01
N PRO A 171 23.88 -9.63 5.80
CA PRO A 171 23.19 -8.39 6.13
C PRO A 171 22.07 -8.05 5.13
N VAL A 172 21.06 -7.32 5.59
CA VAL A 172 19.93 -6.87 4.78
C VAL A 172 19.66 -5.38 4.98
N LEU A 173 19.39 -4.68 3.86
CA LEU A 173 18.79 -3.36 3.87
C LEU A 173 17.28 -3.50 3.82
N VAL A 174 16.59 -3.03 4.87
CA VAL A 174 15.14 -2.97 4.90
C VAL A 174 14.66 -1.60 4.42
N VAL A 175 13.91 -1.59 3.32
CA VAL A 175 13.23 -0.42 2.76
C VAL A 175 11.78 -0.46 3.21
N ALA A 176 11.44 0.32 4.23
CA ALA A 176 10.10 0.32 4.82
C ALA A 176 9.31 1.56 4.42
N ILE A 177 8.12 1.35 3.84
CA ILE A 177 7.26 2.41 3.32
C ILE A 177 6.05 2.57 4.23
N ARG A 178 5.84 3.79 4.71
CA ARG A 178 4.69 4.11 5.57
C ARG A 178 3.39 3.96 4.79
N GLY A 179 2.38 3.40 5.44
CA GLY A 179 1.00 3.47 4.94
C GLY A 179 0.37 4.86 5.12
N SER A 180 -0.96 4.89 5.15
CA SER A 180 -1.71 6.15 5.26
C SER A 180 -1.62 6.73 6.67
N ALA A 181 -1.27 8.02 6.77
CA ALA A 181 -1.20 8.75 8.04
C ALA A 181 -1.80 10.16 7.96
N SER A 182 -2.31 10.58 6.80
CA SER A 182 -2.85 11.93 6.56
C SER A 182 -4.05 11.91 5.63
N ALA A 183 -4.85 12.99 5.63
CA ALA A 183 -5.95 13.14 4.68
C ALA A 183 -5.47 13.06 3.21
N VAL A 184 -4.28 13.58 2.92
CA VAL A 184 -3.68 13.51 1.58
C VAL A 184 -3.32 12.06 1.22
N ASP A 185 -2.85 11.24 2.16
CA ASP A 185 -2.67 9.81 1.91
C ASP A 185 -3.99 9.12 1.56
N HIS A 186 -5.09 9.46 2.24
CA HIS A 186 -6.41 8.92 1.92
C HIS A 186 -6.89 9.35 0.52
N MET A 187 -6.57 10.58 0.10
CA MET A 187 -6.83 11.02 -1.28
C MET A 187 -6.06 10.17 -2.29
N VAL A 188 -4.79 9.85 -2.04
CA VAL A 188 -4.02 8.96 -2.92
C VAL A 188 -4.65 7.57 -2.99
N ASN A 189 -5.09 7.02 -1.86
CA ASN A 189 -5.77 5.72 -1.82
C ASN A 189 -7.11 5.74 -2.56
N ALA A 190 -7.82 6.87 -2.58
CA ALA A 190 -9.08 7.01 -3.30
C ALA A 190 -8.89 7.09 -4.83
N ASN A 191 -7.67 7.37 -5.31
CA ASN A 191 -7.34 7.27 -6.74
C ASN A 191 -7.09 5.82 -7.16
N TYR A 192 -8.16 5.03 -7.18
CA TYR A 192 -8.11 3.57 -7.26
C TYR A 192 -8.11 3.00 -8.67
N GLU A 193 -8.47 3.79 -9.69
CA GLU A 193 -8.61 3.28 -11.06
C GLU A 193 -7.35 2.52 -11.51
N PRO A 194 -7.51 1.31 -12.06
CA PRO A 194 -6.39 0.56 -12.61
C PRO A 194 -5.70 1.34 -13.73
N ARG A 195 -4.36 1.32 -13.74
CA ARG A 195 -3.55 1.97 -14.77
C ARG A 195 -2.43 1.05 -15.22
N ASN A 196 -2.20 1.03 -16.52
CA ASN A 196 -1.06 0.34 -17.12
C ASN A 196 0.26 0.74 -16.44
N ALA A 197 0.97 -0.28 -15.95
CA ALA A 197 2.23 -0.17 -15.23
C ALA A 197 3.44 -0.62 -16.07
N ASP A 198 3.26 -0.99 -17.34
CA ASP A 198 4.30 -1.55 -18.22
C ASP A 198 5.46 -0.56 -18.46
N ASN A 199 5.17 0.74 -18.42
CA ASN A 199 6.21 1.78 -18.51
C ASN A 199 7.06 1.92 -17.23
N PHE A 200 6.72 1.17 -16.19
CA PHE A 200 7.44 1.14 -14.92
C PHE A 200 8.00 -0.25 -14.66
N ILE A 201 7.18 -1.30 -14.74
CA ILE A 201 7.56 -2.69 -14.52
C ILE A 201 7.51 -3.42 -15.86
N ASP A 202 8.66 -3.89 -16.34
CA ASP A 202 8.73 -4.71 -17.55
C ASP A 202 8.28 -6.14 -17.22
N ILE A 203 6.98 -6.41 -17.36
CA ILE A 203 6.38 -7.70 -17.04
C ILE A 203 6.94 -8.84 -17.89
N SER A 204 7.42 -8.55 -19.10
CA SER A 204 8.01 -9.56 -19.99
C SER A 204 9.26 -10.21 -19.38
N ARG A 205 9.89 -9.54 -18.41
CA ARG A 205 11.04 -10.06 -17.66
C ARG A 205 10.66 -10.93 -16.47
N LEU A 206 9.45 -10.74 -15.93
CA LEU A 206 8.94 -11.48 -14.78
C LEU A 206 8.12 -12.71 -15.22
N ALA A 207 7.37 -12.57 -16.30
CA ALA A 207 6.53 -13.61 -16.87
C ALA A 207 6.56 -13.54 -18.41
N PRO A 208 7.66 -13.98 -19.06
CA PRO A 208 7.85 -13.87 -20.51
C PRO A 208 6.74 -14.51 -21.35
N GLU A 209 6.11 -15.56 -20.81
CA GLU A 209 5.07 -16.34 -21.46
C GLU A 209 3.67 -15.71 -21.34
N ASN A 210 3.50 -14.65 -20.52
CA ASN A 210 2.21 -13.99 -20.29
C ASN A 210 2.15 -12.65 -21.04
N SER A 211 1.36 -12.59 -22.11
CA SER A 211 1.11 -11.37 -22.90
C SER A 211 0.14 -10.38 -22.23
N THR A 212 -0.05 -10.45 -20.92
CA THR A 212 -1.03 -9.61 -20.21
C THR A 212 -0.42 -8.29 -19.79
N THR A 213 -1.14 -7.20 -20.05
CA THR A 213 -0.82 -5.87 -19.49
C THR A 213 -0.90 -5.90 -17.97
N LEU A 214 0.13 -5.40 -17.29
CA LEU A 214 0.08 -5.23 -15.84
C LEU A 214 -0.65 -3.94 -15.51
N GLU A 215 -1.78 -4.04 -14.82
CA GLU A 215 -2.48 -2.88 -14.26
C GLU A 215 -2.21 -2.77 -12.76
N ALA A 216 -2.01 -1.54 -12.29
CA ALA A 216 -1.81 -1.22 -10.88
C ALA A 216 -2.73 -0.08 -10.45
N HIS A 217 -3.08 -0.06 -9.17
CA HIS A 217 -3.82 1.03 -8.55
C HIS A 217 -3.11 2.37 -8.80
N SER A 218 -3.79 3.32 -9.46
CA SER A 218 -3.20 4.57 -9.94
C SER A 218 -2.45 5.37 -8.86
N GLY A 219 -3.08 5.56 -7.70
CA GLY A 219 -2.45 6.27 -6.57
C GLY A 219 -1.13 5.64 -6.11
N PHE A 220 -1.09 4.32 -5.93
CA PHE A 220 0.11 3.62 -5.48
C PHE A 220 1.19 3.54 -6.55
N LEU A 221 0.80 3.41 -7.83
CA LEU A 221 1.74 3.46 -8.97
C LEU A 221 2.43 4.83 -9.06
N ASN A 222 1.68 5.92 -8.85
CA ASN A 222 2.25 7.27 -8.79
C ASN A 222 3.28 7.39 -7.66
N SER A 223 2.97 6.85 -6.46
CA SER A 223 3.91 6.84 -5.34
C SER A 223 5.16 6.02 -5.61
N ALA A 224 5.03 4.82 -6.19
CA ALA A 224 6.17 3.98 -6.54
C ALA A 224 7.10 4.67 -7.54
N LYS A 225 6.53 5.27 -8.61
CA LYS A 225 7.30 6.04 -9.60
C LYS A 225 8.03 7.23 -8.99
N ALA A 226 7.39 7.94 -8.07
CA ALA A 226 7.99 9.09 -7.41
C ALA A 226 9.15 8.70 -6.48
N LEU A 227 9.09 7.50 -5.87
CA LEU A 227 10.11 6.97 -4.97
C LEU A 227 11.30 6.29 -5.69
N ASP A 228 11.09 5.74 -6.89
CA ASP A 228 12.02 4.86 -7.60
C ASP A 228 13.47 5.37 -7.64
N LYS A 229 13.66 6.63 -8.04
CA LYS A 229 14.99 7.23 -8.15
C LYS A 229 15.73 7.26 -6.81
N THR A 230 15.07 7.74 -5.76
CA THR A 230 15.69 7.92 -4.45
C THR A 230 15.95 6.56 -3.79
N VAL A 231 14.99 5.63 -3.88
CA VAL A 231 15.16 4.27 -3.38
C VAL A 231 16.32 3.57 -4.10
N SER A 232 16.44 3.75 -5.43
CA SER A 232 17.53 3.18 -6.23
C SER A 232 18.90 3.69 -5.80
N GLN A 233 19.00 5.00 -5.55
CA GLN A 233 20.23 5.59 -5.05
C GLN A 233 20.64 5.00 -3.70
N ARG A 234 19.69 4.82 -2.78
CA ARG A 234 19.97 4.25 -1.45
C ARG A 234 20.38 2.77 -1.51
N ILE A 235 19.70 1.98 -2.33
CA ILE A 235 20.07 0.57 -2.56
C ILE A 235 21.47 0.48 -3.18
N ASN A 236 21.77 1.29 -4.21
CA ASN A 236 23.09 1.30 -4.84
C ASN A 236 24.21 1.80 -3.91
N MET A 237 23.92 2.70 -2.97
CA MET A 237 24.88 3.07 -1.92
C MET A 237 25.15 1.89 -0.99
N TYR A 238 24.09 1.24 -0.51
CA TYR A 238 24.21 0.06 0.36
C TYR A 238 25.00 -1.08 -0.29
N ILE A 239 24.71 -1.43 -1.54
CA ILE A 239 25.43 -2.48 -2.28
C ILE A 239 26.91 -2.12 -2.42
N ARG A 240 27.24 -0.86 -2.77
CA ARG A 240 28.64 -0.41 -2.90
C ARG A 240 29.40 -0.46 -1.58
N GLU A 241 28.76 -0.09 -0.47
CA GLU A 241 29.35 -0.19 0.87
C GLU A 241 29.61 -1.63 1.30
N ASN A 242 28.88 -2.60 0.72
CA ASN A 242 28.99 -4.02 1.02
C ASN A 242 29.60 -4.83 -0.14
N ALA A 243 30.35 -4.19 -1.05
CA ALA A 243 30.81 -4.81 -2.31
C ALA A 243 31.64 -6.11 -2.15
N SER A 244 32.15 -6.42 -0.95
CA SER A 244 32.84 -7.67 -0.64
C SER A 244 31.91 -8.81 -0.19
N ASN A 245 30.62 -8.55 0.02
CA ASN A 245 29.63 -9.48 0.59
C ASN A 245 28.35 -9.51 -0.25
N TYR A 246 27.62 -10.62 -0.17
CA TYR A 246 26.26 -10.67 -0.69
C TYR A 246 25.38 -9.66 0.06
N SER A 247 24.55 -8.89 -0.66
CA SER A 247 23.74 -7.81 -0.10
C SER A 247 22.26 -8.10 -0.34
N HIS A 248 21.50 -8.29 0.73
CA HIS A 248 20.06 -8.48 0.63
C HIS A 248 19.33 -7.15 0.72
N VAL A 249 18.21 -7.01 -0.01
CA VAL A 249 17.28 -5.89 0.12
C VAL A 249 15.90 -6.44 0.39
N LEU A 250 15.26 -5.94 1.44
CA LEU A 250 13.91 -6.33 1.86
C LEU A 250 12.98 -5.12 1.73
N PHE A 251 11.95 -5.25 0.90
CA PHE A 251 10.88 -4.25 0.82
C PHE A 251 9.75 -4.62 1.79
N THR A 252 9.28 -3.65 2.57
CA THR A 252 8.17 -3.85 3.52
C THR A 252 7.31 -2.60 3.64
N GLY A 253 6.10 -2.78 4.14
CA GLY A 253 5.18 -1.70 4.42
C GLY A 253 3.84 -2.23 4.93
N HIS A 254 3.13 -1.39 5.66
CA HIS A 254 1.78 -1.70 6.15
C HIS A 254 0.73 -0.91 5.36
N SER A 255 -0.46 -1.49 5.17
CA SER A 255 -1.57 -0.85 4.44
C SER A 255 -1.13 -0.39 3.03
N ALA A 256 -1.43 0.85 2.64
CA ALA A 256 -1.00 1.45 1.37
C ALA A 256 0.53 1.40 1.15
N GLY A 257 1.33 1.40 2.23
CA GLY A 257 2.78 1.30 2.15
C GLY A 257 3.23 -0.08 1.65
N GLY A 258 2.51 -1.13 2.02
CA GLY A 258 2.74 -2.49 1.52
C GLY A 258 2.50 -2.59 0.02
N ALA A 259 1.42 -1.99 -0.48
CA ALA A 259 1.12 -1.95 -1.92
C ALA A 259 2.22 -1.24 -2.73
N VAL A 260 2.70 -0.09 -2.24
CA VAL A 260 3.82 0.63 -2.87
C VAL A 260 5.12 -0.16 -2.78
N ALA A 261 5.38 -0.83 -1.66
CA ALA A 261 6.56 -1.67 -1.47
C ALA A 261 6.57 -2.85 -2.44
N SER A 262 5.42 -3.48 -2.69
CA SER A 262 5.27 -4.55 -3.69
C SER A 262 5.55 -4.06 -5.11
N LEU A 263 5.06 -2.87 -5.50
CA LEU A 263 5.34 -2.31 -6.82
C LEU A 263 6.83 -2.00 -7.01
N LEU A 264 7.49 -1.47 -5.98
CA LEU A 264 8.94 -1.27 -6.00
C LEU A 264 9.67 -2.62 -6.06
N PHE A 265 9.29 -3.61 -5.25
CA PHE A 265 9.89 -4.94 -5.33
C PHE A 265 9.84 -5.52 -6.76
N LEU A 266 8.67 -5.50 -7.40
CA LEU A 266 8.50 -5.97 -8.79
C LEU A 266 9.34 -5.16 -9.77
N ARG A 267 9.42 -3.83 -9.59
CA ARG A 267 10.28 -2.96 -10.39
C ARG A 267 11.75 -3.39 -10.35
N TYR A 268 12.26 -3.75 -9.18
CA TYR A 268 13.65 -4.16 -8.99
C TYR A 268 13.91 -5.57 -9.49
N LEU A 269 12.96 -6.50 -9.32
CA LEU A 269 13.05 -7.82 -9.93
C LEU A 269 13.08 -7.76 -11.47
N ALA A 270 12.37 -6.80 -12.07
CA ALA A 270 12.34 -6.62 -13.52
C ALA A 270 13.59 -5.91 -14.09
N GLN A 271 14.53 -5.45 -13.25
CA GLN A 271 15.76 -4.80 -13.74
C GLN A 271 16.89 -5.82 -13.96
N GLU A 272 17.58 -5.72 -15.09
CA GLU A 272 18.72 -6.59 -15.46
C GLU A 272 19.97 -6.38 -14.61
N SER A 273 20.07 -5.25 -13.88
CA SER A 273 21.34 -4.74 -13.34
C SER A 273 21.55 -4.98 -11.84
N LEU A 274 20.79 -5.87 -11.21
CA LEU A 274 20.92 -6.18 -9.77
C LEU A 274 21.47 -7.58 -9.47
N PHE A 275 21.95 -8.30 -10.49
CA PHE A 275 22.62 -9.59 -10.36
C PHE A 275 23.97 -9.57 -11.08
#